data_AF-A0A2V6EN91-F1
#
_entry.id   AF-A0A2V6EN91-F1
#
_cell.length_a   1.000
_cell.length_b   1.000
_cell.length_c   1.000
_cell.angle_alpha   90.00
_cell.angle_beta   90.00
_cell.angle_gamma   90.00
#
_symmetry.space_group_name_H-M   'P 1'
#
loop_
_entity.id
_entity.type
_entity.pdbx_description
1 polymer ?
#
loop_
_entity_poly.entity_id
_entity_poly.type
_entity_poly.pdbx_seq_one_letter_code
_entity_poly.pdbx_strand_id
1 'polypeptide(L)'
;MQSFPGDKLEGIGAQHPFLPRTAMVLLAEFVTMDTGTGAVHIAPGHGEDDYLLGSKNGFPILSPVDDHGRYTNEVGIPELVGKYVFDANADIIRILRQRGMLLAEQNFHHSYPYCWRSKTPIIFRAVEQFFIRLDEIRGKALDAIHHQIKWIPSWGENRIAGTVESRPDWVISRQRSWGVPLPVFYIDRKATLNADWIRRLADLVAQRGSNVWFELSDAELTRELELPEGTTKRNDTIDVWIDSGVSHRAVCATHPELR
;
A
#
# COMPACT_ATOMS: atom_id res chain seq x y z
N MET A 1 15.71 -39.22 13.69
CA MET A 1 15.33 -38.05 12.87
C MET A 1 14.56 -38.57 11.68
N GLN A 2 13.36 -38.07 11.42
CA GLN A 2 12.63 -38.37 10.18
C GLN A 2 12.91 -37.25 9.18
N SER A 3 12.94 -37.57 7.88
CA SER A 3 13.08 -36.60 6.80
C SER A 3 11.99 -36.86 5.78
N PHE A 4 11.43 -35.79 5.23
CA PHE A 4 10.37 -35.84 4.23
C PHE A 4 10.46 -34.59 3.35
N PRO A 5 9.92 -34.64 2.12
CA PRO A 5 9.84 -33.46 1.26
C PRO A 5 8.92 -32.40 1.87
N GLY A 6 9.22 -31.12 1.64
CA GLY A 6 8.49 -29.99 2.23
C GLY A 6 7.01 -29.94 1.82
N ASP A 7 6.65 -30.47 0.65
CA ASP A 7 5.26 -30.58 0.17
C ASP A 7 4.35 -31.37 1.12
N LYS A 8 4.91 -32.28 1.93
CA LYS A 8 4.19 -33.04 2.96
C LYS A 8 3.74 -32.17 4.14
N LEU A 9 4.29 -30.97 4.29
CA LEU A 9 3.90 -30.05 5.35
C LEU A 9 2.79 -29.08 4.94
N GLU A 10 2.47 -28.98 3.65
CA GLU A 10 1.46 -28.04 3.17
C GLU A 10 0.09 -28.31 3.81
N GLY A 11 -0.57 -27.25 4.27
CA GLY A 11 -1.89 -27.33 4.91
C GLY A 11 -1.87 -27.79 6.37
N ILE A 12 -0.71 -28.18 6.92
CA ILE A 12 -0.62 -28.52 8.36
C ILE A 12 -0.86 -27.26 9.20
N GLY A 13 -1.70 -27.41 10.22
CA GLY A 13 -1.94 -26.38 11.23
C GLY A 13 -0.84 -26.36 12.30
N ALA A 14 -0.35 -25.17 12.64
CA ALA A 14 0.58 -24.92 13.72
C ALA A 14 -0.03 -23.93 14.71
N GLN A 15 -0.05 -24.25 16.01
CA GLN A 15 -0.56 -23.34 17.02
C GLN A 15 0.37 -22.13 17.18
N HIS A 16 -0.19 -20.92 17.20
CA HIS A 16 0.59 -19.72 17.43
C HIS A 16 1.22 -19.74 18.83
N PRO A 17 2.48 -19.27 19.01
CA PRO A 17 3.21 -19.42 20.26
C PRO A 17 2.52 -18.89 21.52
N PHE A 18 1.71 -17.84 21.38
CA PHE A 18 1.03 -17.23 22.53
C PHE A 18 -0.39 -16.70 22.27
N LEU A 19 -0.87 -16.73 21.02
CA LEU A 19 -2.22 -16.25 20.68
C LEU A 19 -3.12 -17.46 20.45
N PRO A 20 -4.44 -17.36 20.72
CA PRO A 20 -5.40 -18.42 20.44
C PRO A 20 -5.74 -18.48 18.94
N ARG A 21 -4.72 -18.65 18.08
CA ARG A 21 -4.85 -18.76 16.62
C ARG A 21 -3.98 -19.89 16.07
N THR A 22 -4.45 -20.52 15.02
CA THR A 22 -3.70 -21.56 14.28
C THR A 22 -3.18 -20.96 12.98
N ALA A 23 -1.88 -21.04 12.75
CA ALA A 23 -1.25 -20.74 11.48
C ALA A 23 -1.32 -21.97 10.57
N MET A 24 -1.31 -21.76 9.26
CA MET A 24 -1.25 -22.84 8.28
C MET A 24 0.10 -22.79 7.57
N VAL A 25 0.72 -23.95 7.37
CA VAL A 25 1.94 -24.06 6.58
C VAL A 25 1.59 -24.01 5.10
N LEU A 26 2.28 -23.12 4.38
CA LEU A 26 2.15 -22.94 2.94
C LEU A 26 3.49 -23.19 2.24
N LEU A 27 3.42 -23.60 0.97
CA LEU A 27 4.58 -23.63 0.10
C LEU A 27 4.82 -22.25 -0.50
N ALA A 28 6.10 -21.84 -0.52
CA ALA A 28 6.52 -20.54 -1.03
C ALA A 28 7.87 -20.69 -1.75
N GLU A 29 7.93 -20.21 -3.00
CA GLU A 29 9.13 -20.32 -3.84
C GLU A 29 10.24 -19.33 -3.44
N PHE A 30 9.89 -18.26 -2.73
CA PHE A 30 10.84 -17.25 -2.25
C PHE A 30 11.63 -17.68 -1.01
N VAL A 31 11.32 -18.84 -0.43
CA VAL A 31 12.02 -19.36 0.75
C VAL A 31 13.30 -20.07 0.33
N THR A 32 14.43 -19.59 0.85
CA THR A 32 15.76 -20.11 0.56
C THR A 32 16.35 -20.86 1.75
N MET A 33 17.39 -21.67 1.51
CA MET A 33 18.10 -22.45 2.55
C MET A 33 19.37 -21.76 3.06
N ASP A 34 19.67 -20.56 2.57
CA ASP A 34 20.88 -19.80 2.91
C ASP A 34 20.74 -18.99 4.21
N THR A 35 19.50 -18.75 4.67
CA THR A 35 19.21 -17.93 5.85
C THR A 35 18.08 -18.52 6.70
N GLY A 36 18.13 -18.25 8.01
CA GLY A 36 17.11 -18.71 8.96
C GLY A 36 17.07 -20.23 9.12
N THR A 37 15.87 -20.81 9.10
CA THR A 37 15.62 -22.24 9.38
C THR A 37 15.05 -23.00 8.18
N GLY A 38 14.90 -22.34 7.03
CA GLY A 38 14.12 -22.85 5.90
C GLY A 38 12.60 -22.79 6.10
N ALA A 39 12.11 -22.21 7.21
CA ALA A 39 10.71 -21.92 7.46
C ALA A 39 10.55 -20.45 7.85
N VAL A 40 9.68 -19.72 7.15
CA VAL A 40 9.52 -18.27 7.28
C VAL A 40 8.16 -17.95 7.91
N HIS A 41 8.16 -17.08 8.92
CA HIS A 41 6.92 -16.53 9.46
C HIS A 41 6.32 -15.54 8.47
N ILE A 42 5.04 -15.75 8.14
CA ILE A 42 4.29 -14.89 7.23
C ILE A 42 3.33 -13.99 8.01
N ALA A 43 3.43 -12.69 7.78
CA ALA A 43 2.53 -11.66 8.27
C ALA A 43 2.08 -10.78 7.10
N PRO A 44 0.93 -11.08 6.45
CA PRO A 44 0.52 -10.42 5.19
C PRO A 44 0.39 -8.90 5.26
N GLY A 45 0.20 -8.35 6.46
CA GLY A 45 0.18 -6.91 6.67
C GLY A 45 1.56 -6.24 6.73
N HIS A 46 2.68 -6.97 6.64
CA HIS A 46 4.02 -6.44 6.94
C HIS A 46 5.13 -6.83 5.96
N GLY A 47 4.80 -7.48 4.83
CA GLY A 47 5.74 -7.84 3.78
C GLY A 47 5.04 -7.97 2.42
N GLU A 48 5.74 -7.70 1.32
CA GLU A 48 5.16 -7.79 -0.02
C GLU A 48 4.89 -9.25 -0.42
N ASP A 49 5.90 -10.12 -0.28
CA ASP A 49 5.75 -11.56 -0.53
C ASP A 49 4.70 -12.18 0.39
N ASP A 50 4.69 -11.77 1.67
CA ASP A 50 3.69 -12.15 2.66
C ASP A 50 2.28 -11.72 2.24
N TYR A 51 2.13 -10.49 1.73
CA TYR A 51 0.87 -9.95 1.25
C TYR A 51 0.35 -10.74 0.05
N LEU A 52 1.21 -11.01 -0.93
CA LEU A 52 0.84 -11.75 -2.14
C LEU A 52 0.44 -13.20 -1.80
N LEU A 53 1.25 -13.88 -0.97
CA LEU A 53 0.96 -15.24 -0.52
C LEU A 53 -0.31 -15.29 0.33
N GLY A 54 -0.46 -14.36 1.27
CA GLY A 54 -1.63 -14.23 2.13
C GLY A 54 -2.92 -13.99 1.33
N SER A 55 -2.89 -13.00 0.44
CA SER A 55 -4.02 -12.64 -0.43
C SER A 55 -4.42 -13.79 -1.35
N LYS A 56 -3.46 -14.45 -2.00
CA LYS A 56 -3.70 -15.61 -2.87
C LYS A 56 -4.41 -16.76 -2.14
N ASN A 57 -4.14 -16.93 -0.85
CA ASN A 57 -4.72 -17.99 -0.01
C ASN A 57 -5.93 -17.51 0.82
N GLY A 58 -6.43 -16.29 0.58
CA GLY A 58 -7.60 -15.77 1.27
C GLY A 58 -7.38 -15.46 2.76
N PHE A 59 -6.14 -15.24 3.19
CA PHE A 59 -5.84 -14.87 4.56
C PHE A 59 -6.16 -13.39 4.84
N PRO A 60 -6.64 -13.06 6.05
CA PRO A 60 -6.82 -11.68 6.47
C PRO A 60 -5.49 -10.91 6.42
N ILE A 61 -5.51 -9.72 5.83
CA ILE A 61 -4.35 -8.81 5.80
C ILE A 61 -4.33 -8.00 7.10
N LEU A 62 -3.87 -8.65 8.18
CA LEU A 62 -3.79 -8.05 9.50
C LEU A 62 -2.52 -7.19 9.63
N SER A 63 -2.68 -5.90 9.94
CA SER A 63 -1.60 -4.97 10.29
C SER A 63 -2.01 -4.18 11.54
N PRO A 64 -1.76 -4.70 12.76
CA PRO A 64 -2.28 -4.13 14.00
C PRO A 64 -1.45 -2.93 14.47
N VAL A 65 -1.09 -2.02 13.57
CA VAL A 65 -0.18 -0.89 13.81
C VAL A 65 -0.77 0.40 13.24
N ASP A 66 -0.88 1.43 14.07
CA ASP A 66 -1.42 2.74 13.71
C ASP A 66 -0.42 3.64 12.96
N ASP A 67 -0.88 4.83 12.54
CA ASP A 67 -0.11 5.89 11.87
C ASP A 67 1.13 6.38 12.63
N HIS A 68 1.19 6.13 13.94
CA HIS A 68 2.31 6.49 14.81
C HIS A 68 3.26 5.33 15.08
N GLY A 69 3.07 4.18 14.42
CA GLY A 69 3.88 2.99 14.61
C GLY A 69 3.62 2.30 15.95
N ARG A 70 2.41 2.45 16.50
CA ARG A 70 2.00 1.85 17.77
C ARG A 70 0.96 0.76 17.56
N TYR A 71 0.98 -0.27 18.40
CA TYR A 71 0.01 -1.36 18.28
C TYR A 71 -1.43 -0.90 18.55
N THR A 72 -2.36 -1.33 17.71
CA THR A 72 -3.80 -1.16 17.90
C THR A 72 -4.37 -2.28 18.78
N ASN A 73 -5.65 -2.21 19.11
CA ASN A 73 -6.35 -3.28 19.84
C ASN A 73 -6.32 -4.63 19.10
N GLU A 74 -6.10 -4.62 17.78
CA GLU A 74 -6.07 -5.82 16.94
C GLU A 74 -4.85 -6.71 17.20
N VAL A 75 -3.84 -6.23 17.96
CA VAL A 75 -2.68 -7.02 18.36
C VAL A 75 -3.07 -8.23 19.24
N GLY A 76 -4.24 -8.19 19.89
CA GLY A 76 -4.77 -9.27 20.71
C GLY A 76 -4.07 -9.46 22.06
N ILE A 77 -3.19 -8.53 22.45
CA ILE A 77 -2.48 -8.51 23.74
C ILE A 77 -2.65 -7.12 24.35
N PRO A 78 -3.50 -6.96 25.39
CA PRO A 78 -3.78 -5.68 26.02
C PRO A 78 -2.52 -4.91 26.46
N GLU A 79 -1.49 -5.61 26.92
CA GLU A 79 -0.25 -5.02 27.40
C GLU A 79 0.63 -4.42 26.29
N LEU A 80 0.33 -4.70 25.01
CA LEU A 80 1.03 -4.16 23.86
C LEU A 80 0.31 -2.98 23.23
N VAL A 81 -0.98 -2.80 23.47
CA VAL A 81 -1.78 -1.73 22.87
C VAL A 81 -1.18 -0.35 23.20
N GLY A 82 -0.99 0.48 22.17
CA GLY A 82 -0.40 1.81 22.26
C GLY A 82 1.13 1.84 22.39
N LYS A 83 1.81 0.69 22.50
CA LYS A 83 3.28 0.65 22.52
C LYS A 83 3.85 0.76 21.12
N TYR A 84 4.96 1.49 21.01
CA TYR A 84 5.74 1.57 19.78
C TYR A 84 6.33 0.20 19.41
N VAL A 85 6.27 -0.17 18.14
CA VAL A 85 6.59 -1.53 17.67
C VAL A 85 7.99 -2.02 18.06
N PHE A 86 9.00 -1.14 18.03
CA PHE A 86 10.37 -1.54 18.39
C PHE A 86 10.55 -1.73 19.91
N ASP A 87 9.88 -0.91 20.72
CA ASP A 87 9.92 -1.02 22.19
C ASP A 87 9.24 -2.32 22.67
N ALA A 88 8.21 -2.75 21.93
CA ALA A 88 7.46 -3.98 22.22
C ALA A 88 8.26 -5.27 21.97
N ASN A 89 9.36 -5.24 21.21
CA ASN A 89 10.14 -6.45 20.90
C ASN A 89 10.64 -7.14 22.18
N ALA A 90 11.10 -6.38 23.18
CA ALA A 90 11.56 -6.93 24.45
C ALA A 90 10.43 -7.61 25.24
N ASP A 91 9.21 -7.04 25.18
CA ASP A 91 8.04 -7.63 25.80
C ASP A 91 7.60 -8.93 25.11
N ILE A 92 7.64 -8.97 23.77
CA ILE A 92 7.32 -10.18 22.98
C ILE A 92 8.31 -11.31 23.28
N ILE A 93 9.62 -11.00 23.34
CA ILE A 93 10.65 -11.97 23.72
C ILE A 93 10.38 -12.51 25.13
N ARG A 94 10.01 -11.65 26.09
CA ARG A 94 9.65 -12.05 27.46
C ARG A 94 8.45 -13.00 27.46
N ILE A 95 7.40 -12.71 26.68
CA ILE A 95 6.22 -13.57 26.55
C ILE A 95 6.61 -14.95 25.99
N LEU A 96 7.40 -14.98 24.91
CA LEU A 96 7.87 -16.24 24.31
C LEU A 96 8.70 -17.08 25.29
N ARG A 97 9.60 -16.44 26.05
CA ARG A 97 10.41 -17.08 27.09
C ARG A 97 9.54 -17.66 28.20
N GLN A 98 8.57 -16.89 28.71
CA GLN A 98 7.66 -17.33 29.78
C GLN A 98 6.81 -18.53 29.38
N ARG A 99 6.46 -18.65 28.08
CA ARG A 99 5.70 -19.79 27.55
C ARG A 99 6.56 -20.97 27.10
N GLY A 100 7.89 -20.88 27.23
CA GLY A 100 8.80 -21.94 26.77
C GLY A 100 8.84 -22.09 25.24
N MET A 101 8.42 -21.08 24.48
CA MET A 101 8.35 -21.09 23.02
C MET A 101 9.55 -20.37 22.35
N LEU A 102 10.49 -19.86 23.16
CA LEU A 102 11.74 -19.25 22.67
C LEU A 102 12.85 -20.31 22.61
N LEU A 103 13.23 -20.72 21.41
CA LEU A 103 14.31 -21.71 21.21
C LEU A 103 15.70 -21.09 21.33
N ALA A 104 15.90 -19.92 20.74
CA ALA A 104 17.16 -19.19 20.73
C ALA A 104 16.93 -17.69 20.58
N GLU A 105 17.85 -16.87 21.09
CA GLU A 105 17.86 -15.42 20.94
C GLU A 105 19.30 -14.99 20.63
N GLN A 106 19.47 -14.15 19.61
CA GLN A 106 20.76 -13.58 19.23
C GLN A 106 20.59 -12.16 18.71
N ASN A 107 21.61 -11.32 18.90
CA ASN A 107 21.67 -10.01 18.27
C ASN A 107 22.15 -10.15 16.83
N PHE A 108 21.40 -9.59 15.88
CA PHE A 108 21.72 -9.68 14.47
C PHE A 108 22.07 -8.30 13.91
N HIS A 109 23.30 -8.12 13.44
CA HIS A 109 23.73 -6.88 12.81
C HIS A 109 23.59 -6.97 11.29
N HIS A 110 22.74 -6.13 10.73
CA HIS A 110 22.52 -6.05 9.28
C HIS A 110 22.16 -4.62 8.86
N SER A 111 22.03 -4.43 7.55
CA SER A 111 21.48 -3.18 7.01
C SER A 111 19.97 -3.18 7.17
N TYR A 112 19.43 -2.09 7.73
CA TYR A 112 17.99 -1.89 7.91
C TYR A 112 17.58 -0.56 7.28
N PRO A 113 16.40 -0.44 6.66
CA PRO A 113 16.00 0.80 6.02
C PRO A 113 15.58 1.87 7.04
N TYR A 114 15.99 3.11 6.76
CA TYR A 114 15.66 4.29 7.56
C TYR A 114 15.06 5.38 6.68
N CYS A 115 14.16 6.17 7.24
CA CYS A 115 13.64 7.36 6.59
C CYS A 115 14.81 8.30 6.28
N TRP A 116 14.99 8.63 5.01
CA TRP A 116 16.14 9.43 4.55
C TRP A 116 16.20 10.82 5.20
N ARG A 117 15.06 11.36 5.65
CA ARG A 117 14.94 12.67 6.29
C ARG A 117 15.05 12.61 7.81
N SER A 118 14.15 11.88 8.48
CA SER A 118 14.09 11.81 9.95
C SER A 118 15.11 10.87 10.56
N LYS A 119 15.73 9.99 9.75
CA LYS A 119 16.64 8.93 10.22
C LYS A 119 15.99 7.99 11.23
N THR A 120 14.67 7.86 11.20
CA THR A 120 13.91 6.88 11.98
C THR A 120 13.77 5.57 11.20
N PRO A 121 13.77 4.40 11.86
CA PRO A 121 13.59 3.12 11.18
C PRO A 121 12.22 3.09 10.50
N ILE A 122 12.14 2.50 9.30
CA ILE A 122 10.86 2.30 8.61
C ILE A 122 10.35 0.89 8.86
N ILE A 123 9.02 0.75 8.84
CA ILE A 123 8.35 -0.55 8.88
C ILE A 123 7.48 -0.67 7.63
N PHE A 124 7.34 -1.89 7.13
CA PHE A 124 6.34 -2.20 6.12
C PHE A 124 5.01 -2.45 6.82
N ARG A 125 3.95 -1.83 6.31
CA ARG A 125 2.59 -2.09 6.78
C ARG A 125 1.59 -1.97 5.63
N ALA A 126 0.54 -2.77 5.68
CA ALA A 126 -0.60 -2.64 4.80
C ALA A 126 -1.41 -1.39 5.17
N VAL A 127 -1.74 -0.58 4.18
CA VAL A 127 -2.57 0.63 4.31
C VAL A 127 -3.54 0.66 3.16
N GLU A 128 -4.72 1.24 3.39
CA GLU A 128 -5.67 1.53 2.32
C GLU A 128 -5.03 2.55 1.35
N GLN A 129 -5.01 2.20 0.07
CA GLN A 129 -4.51 3.06 -1.00
C GLN A 129 -5.40 2.93 -2.23
N PHE A 130 -5.40 3.94 -3.07
CA PHE A 130 -6.06 3.96 -4.36
C PHE A 130 -5.07 3.61 -5.45
N PHE A 131 -5.52 2.76 -6.38
CA PHE A 131 -4.72 2.25 -7.47
C PHE A 131 -5.43 2.52 -8.80
N ILE A 132 -4.65 2.79 -9.85
CA ILE A 132 -5.11 2.67 -11.24
C ILE A 132 -4.76 1.27 -11.71
N ARG A 133 -5.78 0.54 -12.16
CA ARG A 133 -5.64 -0.79 -12.77
C ARG A 133 -4.95 -0.66 -14.12
N LEU A 134 -3.65 -0.96 -14.17
CA LEU A 134 -2.87 -0.77 -15.40
C LEU A 134 -3.19 -1.83 -16.43
N ASP A 135 -3.60 -3.03 -16.02
CA ASP A 135 -3.98 -4.13 -16.91
C ASP A 135 -5.01 -3.71 -17.96
N GLU A 136 -5.99 -2.85 -17.59
CA GLU A 136 -7.06 -2.42 -18.49
C GLU A 136 -6.59 -1.39 -19.54
N ILE A 137 -5.45 -0.74 -19.33
CA ILE A 137 -4.91 0.29 -20.23
C ILE A 137 -3.58 -0.11 -20.88
N ARG A 138 -2.91 -1.17 -20.38
CA ARG A 138 -1.58 -1.61 -20.82
C ARG A 138 -1.54 -1.88 -22.32
N GLY A 139 -2.53 -2.62 -22.84
CA GLY A 139 -2.59 -2.95 -24.27
C GLY A 139 -2.64 -1.71 -25.17
N LYS A 140 -3.44 -0.70 -24.80
CA LYS A 140 -3.53 0.58 -25.53
C LYS A 140 -2.24 1.38 -25.45
N ALA A 141 -1.58 1.36 -24.29
CA ALA A 141 -0.30 2.03 -24.11
C ALA A 141 0.81 1.40 -24.96
N LEU A 142 0.89 0.06 -24.99
CA LEU A 142 1.86 -0.68 -25.81
C LEU A 142 1.62 -0.47 -27.31
N ASP A 143 0.36 -0.49 -27.76
CA ASP A 143 0.01 -0.17 -29.15
C ASP A 143 0.50 1.23 -29.57
N ALA A 144 0.27 2.24 -28.73
CA ALA A 144 0.75 3.58 -28.98
C ALA A 144 2.29 3.66 -29.01
N ILE A 145 2.97 2.95 -28.10
CA ILE A 145 4.44 2.88 -28.05
C ILE A 145 5.01 2.32 -29.35
N HIS A 146 4.44 1.23 -29.88
CA HIS A 146 4.97 0.54 -31.06
C HIS A 146 4.57 1.18 -32.39
N HIS A 147 3.43 1.87 -32.45
CA HIS A 147 2.83 2.26 -33.73
C HIS A 147 2.59 3.76 -33.91
N GLN A 148 2.55 4.54 -32.82
CA GLN A 148 2.16 5.95 -32.87
C GLN A 148 3.29 6.92 -32.49
N ILE A 149 4.35 6.42 -31.86
CA ILE A 149 5.45 7.23 -31.36
C ILE A 149 6.71 7.00 -32.19
N LYS A 150 7.35 8.09 -32.63
CA LYS A 150 8.68 8.04 -33.25
C LYS A 150 9.77 8.14 -32.19
N TRP A 151 10.47 7.04 -31.95
CA TRP A 151 11.56 6.96 -30.97
C TRP A 151 12.90 7.42 -31.55
N ILE A 152 13.52 8.39 -30.90
CA ILE A 152 14.88 8.85 -31.22
C ILE A 152 15.67 8.93 -29.91
N PRO A 153 16.63 8.04 -29.66
CA PRO A 153 17.04 6.88 -30.47
C PRO A 153 16.03 5.70 -30.40
N SER A 154 16.08 4.80 -31.39
CA SER A 154 15.12 3.69 -31.52
C SER A 154 15.10 2.72 -30.33
N TRP A 155 16.24 2.51 -29.66
CA TRP A 155 16.30 1.63 -28.50
C TRP A 155 15.43 2.13 -27.32
N GLY A 156 15.04 3.40 -27.30
CA GLY A 156 14.13 3.96 -26.30
C GLY A 156 12.77 3.26 -26.28
N GLU A 157 12.32 2.76 -27.43
CA GLU A 157 11.09 1.98 -27.57
C GLU A 157 11.11 0.73 -26.69
N ASN A 158 12.12 -0.13 -26.88
CA ASN A 158 12.24 -1.38 -26.12
C ASN A 158 12.32 -1.13 -24.60
N ARG A 159 12.99 -0.04 -24.20
CA ARG A 159 13.12 0.32 -22.78
C ARG A 159 11.76 0.70 -22.17
N ILE A 160 10.97 1.54 -22.84
CA ILE A 160 9.66 1.93 -22.32
C ILE A 160 8.67 0.76 -22.43
N ALA A 161 8.71 -0.02 -23.51
CA ALA A 161 7.80 -1.13 -23.76
C ALA A 161 7.96 -2.19 -22.67
N GLY A 162 9.19 -2.63 -22.38
CA GLY A 162 9.45 -3.57 -21.29
C GLY A 162 9.05 -3.02 -19.92
N THR A 163 9.22 -1.70 -19.69
CA THR A 163 8.76 -1.07 -18.43
C THR A 163 7.25 -1.11 -18.29
N VAL A 164 6.49 -0.86 -19.37
CA VAL A 164 5.02 -0.86 -19.38
C VAL A 164 4.46 -2.28 -19.32
N GLU A 165 5.11 -3.23 -20.00
CA GLU A 165 4.70 -4.63 -20.04
C GLU A 165 4.70 -5.26 -18.65
N SER A 166 5.75 -5.05 -17.86
CA SER A 166 5.88 -5.63 -16.52
C SER A 166 5.33 -4.75 -15.39
N ARG A 167 4.70 -3.61 -15.70
CA ARG A 167 4.29 -2.64 -14.67
C ARG A 167 3.10 -3.16 -13.86
N PRO A 168 3.19 -3.24 -12.52
CA PRO A 168 2.04 -3.53 -11.66
C PRO A 168 1.11 -2.32 -11.57
N ASP A 169 -0.05 -2.50 -10.93
CA ASP A 169 -1.01 -1.43 -10.70
C ASP A 169 -0.38 -0.21 -10.02
N TRP A 170 -0.77 0.98 -10.49
CA TRP A 170 -0.16 2.21 -10.06
C TRP A 170 -0.85 2.74 -8.81
N VAL A 171 -0.14 2.76 -7.68
CA VAL A 171 -0.62 3.41 -6.45
C VAL A 171 -0.61 4.93 -6.63
N ILE A 172 -1.79 5.55 -6.59
CA ILE A 172 -1.97 6.98 -6.88
C ILE A 172 -2.24 7.85 -5.66
N SER A 173 -2.65 7.28 -4.53
CA SER A 173 -2.88 8.04 -3.30
C SER A 173 -1.58 8.28 -2.53
N ARG A 174 -1.49 9.44 -1.87
CA ARG A 174 -0.38 9.83 -1.02
C ARG A 174 -0.90 10.52 0.24
N GLN A 175 -0.46 10.07 1.42
CA GLN A 175 -0.78 10.70 2.71
C GLN A 175 0.16 11.91 2.92
N ARG A 176 -0.06 12.98 2.14
CA ARG A 176 0.72 14.22 2.17
C ARG A 176 -0.20 15.41 2.25
N SER A 177 0.25 16.46 2.93
CA SER A 177 -0.46 17.73 3.06
C SER A 177 -0.30 18.66 1.84
N TRP A 178 0.64 18.37 0.94
CA TRP A 178 0.90 19.18 -0.25
C TRP A 178 0.77 18.34 -1.52
N GLY A 179 -0.15 18.72 -2.39
CA GLY A 179 -0.44 18.07 -3.66
C GLY A 179 -1.88 18.32 -4.11
N VAL A 180 -2.22 17.88 -5.31
CA VAL A 180 -3.61 17.89 -5.80
C VAL A 180 -4.42 16.90 -4.96
N PRO A 181 -5.60 17.28 -4.42
CA PRO A 181 -6.42 16.38 -3.62
C PRO A 181 -6.93 15.21 -4.46
N LEU A 182 -6.95 14.01 -3.88
CA LEU A 182 -7.56 12.84 -4.50
C LEU A 182 -9.09 12.92 -4.32
N PRO A 183 -9.89 13.04 -5.40
CA PRO A 183 -11.31 13.36 -5.31
C PRO A 183 -12.16 12.12 -5.02
N VAL A 184 -11.89 11.47 -3.88
CA VAL A 184 -12.66 10.34 -3.38
C VAL A 184 -13.53 10.78 -2.21
N PHE A 185 -14.81 10.43 -2.27
CA PHE A 185 -15.80 10.72 -1.25
C PHE A 185 -16.13 9.45 -0.45
N TYR A 186 -16.63 9.59 0.77
CA TYR A 186 -16.97 8.48 1.64
C TYR A 186 -18.39 8.64 2.18
N ILE A 187 -19.21 7.61 1.99
CA ILE A 187 -20.57 7.51 2.52
C ILE A 187 -20.59 6.27 3.40
N ASP A 188 -20.98 6.41 4.67
CA ASP A 188 -20.94 5.31 5.64
C ASP A 188 -19.59 4.57 5.68
N ARG A 189 -18.49 5.35 5.58
CA ARG A 189 -17.09 4.87 5.51
C ARG A 189 -16.73 4.10 4.24
N LYS A 190 -17.61 4.00 3.25
CA LYS A 190 -17.33 3.37 1.96
C LYS A 190 -16.84 4.39 0.94
N ALA A 191 -15.66 4.14 0.37
CA ALA A 191 -15.12 4.93 -0.73
C ALA A 191 -16.08 4.91 -1.94
N THR A 192 -16.40 6.09 -2.44
CA THR A 192 -17.35 6.32 -3.52
C THR A 192 -16.71 7.25 -4.56
N LEU A 193 -16.57 6.72 -5.78
CA LEU A 193 -16.13 7.47 -6.96
C LEU A 193 -17.35 7.73 -7.85
N ASN A 194 -17.69 9.01 -8.04
CA ASN A 194 -18.78 9.43 -8.90
C ASN A 194 -18.27 10.51 -9.87
N ALA A 195 -18.41 10.26 -11.17
CA ALA A 195 -17.88 11.13 -12.20
C ALA A 195 -18.50 12.54 -12.18
N ASP A 196 -19.79 12.67 -11.86
CA ASP A 196 -20.48 13.96 -11.83
C ASP A 196 -20.07 14.79 -10.60
N TRP A 197 -19.80 14.15 -9.46
CA TRP A 197 -19.28 14.81 -8.27
C TRP A 197 -17.85 15.30 -8.50
N ILE A 198 -17.01 14.45 -9.11
CA ILE A 198 -15.63 14.80 -9.44
C ILE A 198 -15.57 15.95 -10.45
N ARG A 199 -16.49 16.00 -11.44
CA ARG A 199 -16.57 17.12 -12.38
C ARG A 199 -17.02 18.41 -11.71
N ARG A 200 -18.05 18.38 -10.85
CA ARG A 200 -18.46 19.55 -10.06
C ARG A 200 -17.33 20.06 -9.17
N LEU A 201 -16.57 19.15 -8.54
CA LEU A 201 -15.38 19.51 -7.80
C LEU A 201 -14.32 20.14 -8.70
N ALA A 202 -14.08 19.60 -9.89
CA ALA A 202 -13.14 20.17 -10.85
C ALA A 202 -13.54 21.60 -11.26
N ASP A 203 -14.83 21.86 -11.46
CA ASP A 203 -15.35 23.20 -11.75
C ASP A 203 -15.12 24.16 -10.56
N LEU A 204 -15.35 23.71 -9.33
CA LEU A 204 -15.08 24.48 -8.11
C LEU A 204 -13.58 24.79 -7.97
N VAL A 205 -12.73 23.79 -8.22
CA VAL A 205 -11.26 23.92 -8.20
C VAL A 205 -10.77 24.86 -9.30
N ALA A 206 -11.37 24.87 -10.48
CA ALA A 206 -11.03 25.79 -11.55
C ALA A 206 -11.30 27.26 -11.16
N GLN A 207 -12.31 27.50 -10.32
CA GLN A 207 -12.68 28.84 -9.87
C GLN A 207 -11.89 29.31 -8.64
N ARG A 208 -11.66 28.41 -7.66
CA ARG A 208 -11.13 28.76 -6.33
C ARG A 208 -9.74 28.20 -6.04
N GLY A 209 -9.19 27.39 -6.95
CA GLY A 209 -7.98 26.61 -6.72
C GLY A 209 -8.22 25.35 -5.88
N SER A 210 -7.21 24.48 -5.83
CA SER A 210 -7.29 23.18 -5.13
C SER A 210 -7.42 23.29 -3.61
N ASN A 211 -7.05 24.44 -3.03
CA ASN A 211 -7.12 24.68 -1.59
C ASN A 211 -8.53 24.55 -1.03
N VAL A 212 -9.56 24.75 -1.86
CA VAL A 212 -10.97 24.58 -1.48
C VAL A 212 -11.26 23.21 -0.85
N TRP A 213 -10.54 22.16 -1.26
CA TRP A 213 -10.66 20.82 -0.68
C TRP A 213 -10.24 20.76 0.79
N PHE A 214 -9.24 21.56 1.18
CA PHE A 214 -8.68 21.58 2.53
C PHE A 214 -9.34 22.64 3.42
N GLU A 215 -9.82 23.72 2.81
CA GLU A 215 -10.48 24.83 3.51
C GLU A 215 -11.91 24.50 3.91
N LEU A 216 -12.67 23.80 3.04
CA LEU A 216 -14.06 23.48 3.31
C LEU A 216 -14.19 22.26 4.25
N SER A 217 -15.08 22.40 5.22
CA SER A 217 -15.59 21.27 5.99
C SER A 217 -16.39 20.32 5.11
N ASP A 218 -16.55 19.08 5.57
CA ASP A 218 -17.31 18.05 4.84
C ASP A 218 -18.76 18.50 4.56
N ALA A 219 -19.39 19.21 5.50
CA ALA A 219 -20.74 19.75 5.35
C ALA A 219 -20.81 20.94 4.37
N GLU A 220 -19.77 21.76 4.27
CA GLU A 220 -19.69 22.83 3.27
C GLU A 220 -19.47 22.24 1.88
N LEU A 221 -18.52 21.33 1.74
CA LEU A 221 -18.23 20.68 0.46
C LEU A 221 -19.44 19.89 -0.06
N THR A 222 -20.17 19.21 0.83
CA THR A 222 -21.43 18.51 0.51
C THR A 222 -22.48 19.46 -0.05
N ARG A 223 -22.60 20.67 0.50
CA ARG A 223 -23.53 21.70 -0.01
C ARG A 223 -23.08 22.27 -1.36
N GLU A 224 -21.80 22.62 -1.47
CA GLU A 224 -21.22 23.18 -2.70
C GLU A 224 -21.29 22.22 -3.89
N LEU A 225 -21.14 20.91 -3.64
CA LEU A 225 -21.13 19.88 -4.68
C LEU A 225 -22.45 19.10 -4.79
N GLU A 226 -23.46 19.48 -3.99
CA GLU A 226 -24.77 18.81 -3.88
C GLU A 226 -24.65 17.28 -3.67
N LEU A 227 -23.81 16.89 -2.72
CA LEU A 227 -23.57 15.49 -2.35
C LEU A 227 -24.62 15.00 -1.34
N PRO A 228 -24.79 13.68 -1.16
CA PRO A 228 -25.60 13.14 -0.09
C PRO A 228 -25.13 13.61 1.29
N GLU A 229 -26.08 13.85 2.19
CA GLU A 229 -25.77 14.22 3.58
C GLU A 229 -24.92 13.15 4.26
N GLY A 230 -23.96 13.57 5.09
CA GLY A 230 -23.02 12.67 5.76
C GLY A 230 -21.85 12.21 4.88
N THR A 231 -21.75 12.71 3.63
CA THR A 231 -20.57 12.49 2.80
C THR A 231 -19.34 13.14 3.43
N THR A 232 -18.26 12.38 3.55
CA THR A 232 -16.96 12.86 4.09
C THR A 232 -15.85 12.71 3.04
N LYS A 233 -14.71 13.35 3.28
CA LYS A 233 -13.51 13.24 2.45
C LYS A 233 -12.27 12.92 3.28
N ARG A 234 -11.22 12.44 2.62
CA ARG A 234 -9.87 12.31 3.20
C ARG A 234 -8.94 13.38 2.63
N ASN A 235 -7.81 13.56 3.32
CA ASN A 235 -6.76 14.52 2.90
C ASN A 235 -5.67 13.84 2.07
N ASP A 236 -5.96 12.68 1.46
CA ASP A 236 -5.04 12.06 0.53
C ASP A 236 -4.85 12.96 -0.70
N THR A 237 -3.61 13.02 -1.18
CA THR A 237 -3.24 13.72 -2.41
C THR A 237 -2.93 12.71 -3.50
N ILE A 238 -2.95 13.18 -4.74
CA ILE A 238 -2.56 12.42 -5.91
C ILE A 238 -1.03 12.35 -6.01
N ASP A 239 -0.50 11.24 -6.52
CA ASP A 239 0.90 11.06 -6.86
C ASP A 239 1.38 12.14 -7.84
N VAL A 240 2.51 12.79 -7.55
CA VAL A 240 3.05 13.91 -8.35
C VAL A 240 3.38 13.52 -9.80
N TRP A 241 3.57 12.23 -10.06
CA TRP A 241 3.74 11.70 -11.41
C TRP A 241 2.47 11.79 -12.25
N ILE A 242 1.28 11.84 -11.64
CA ILE A 242 0.03 12.17 -12.35
C ILE A 242 0.01 13.63 -12.73
N ASP A 243 0.34 14.53 -11.79
CA ASP A 243 0.31 15.98 -12.04
C ASP A 243 1.15 16.35 -13.27
N SER A 244 2.37 15.81 -13.35
CA SER A 244 3.25 15.97 -14.51
C SER A 244 2.77 15.17 -15.73
N GLY A 245 2.26 13.96 -15.52
CA GLY A 245 1.75 13.07 -16.55
C GLY A 245 0.53 13.60 -17.30
N VAL A 246 -0.29 14.46 -16.69
CA VAL A 246 -1.46 15.07 -17.35
C VAL A 246 -1.16 16.42 -18.01
N SER A 247 0.09 16.88 -18.02
CA SER A 247 0.49 18.16 -18.63
C SER A 247 0.10 18.31 -20.10
N HIS A 248 0.12 17.23 -20.87
CA HIS A 248 -0.34 17.22 -22.28
C HIS A 248 -1.81 17.63 -22.42
N ARG A 249 -2.63 17.42 -21.37
CA ARG A 249 -4.05 17.78 -21.34
C ARG A 249 -4.30 19.05 -20.55
N ALA A 250 -3.65 19.22 -19.41
CA ALA A 250 -3.83 20.39 -18.54
C ALA A 250 -3.18 21.66 -19.13
N VAL A 251 -2.16 21.52 -19.98
CA VAL A 251 -1.43 22.62 -20.60
C VAL A 251 -1.57 22.58 -22.13
N CYS A 252 -1.09 21.54 -22.81
CA CYS A 252 -1.02 21.56 -24.28
C CYS A 252 -2.40 21.51 -24.98
N ALA A 253 -3.46 21.07 -24.30
CA ALA A 253 -4.81 21.08 -24.86
C ALA A 253 -5.54 22.41 -24.68
N THR A 254 -5.16 23.21 -23.68
CA THR A 254 -5.70 24.55 -23.42
C THR A 254 -4.90 25.64 -24.13
N HIS A 255 -3.69 25.31 -24.58
CA HIS A 255 -2.75 26.18 -25.29
C HIS A 255 -2.42 25.63 -26.70
N PRO A 256 -3.25 25.91 -27.72
CA PRO A 256 -3.06 25.41 -29.09
C PRO A 256 -1.68 25.73 -29.69
N GLU A 257 -1.04 26.81 -29.23
CA GLU A 257 0.30 27.24 -29.63
C GLU A 257 1.44 26.30 -29.19
N LEU A 258 1.16 25.36 -28.28
CA LEU A 258 2.14 24.39 -27.75
C LEU A 258 2.08 23.02 -28.45
N ARG A 259 1.28 22.89 -29.51
CA ARG A 259 1.09 21.63 -30.26
C ARG A 259 1.96 21.51 -31.50
#